data_AF-A0A6N9PXE5-F1
#
_entry.id   AF-A0A6N9PXE5-F1
#
_cell.length_a   1.000
_cell.length_b   1.000
_cell.length_c   1.000
_cell.angle_alpha   90.00
_cell.angle_beta   90.00
_cell.angle_gamma   90.00
#
_symmetry.space_group_name_H-M   'P 1'
#
loop_
_entity.id
_entity.type
_entity.pdbx_description
1 polymer ?
#
loop_
_entity_poly.entity_id
_entity_poly.type
_entity_poly.pdbx_seq_one_letter_code
_entity_poly.pdbx_strand_id
1 'polypeptide(L)'
;KQAVSLSKQARAIEATLDGINPINAGKKKEEALSMLKKWFPQMENFSGQLKKYKVTINDLLAENEKLEARAKASEKDKMKGVMERAKLESELHNIQRLVDRIPPEVLAELKRQPNYGKER
;
A
#
# COMPACT_ATOMS: atom_id res chain seq x y z
N LYS A 1 0.22 -19.07 17.88
CA LYS A 1 0.28 -20.20 18.87
C LYS A 1 0.47 -19.71 20.31
N GLN A 2 1.34 -18.71 20.57
CA GLN A 2 1.61 -18.17 21.91
C GLN A 2 0.39 -17.53 22.60
N ALA A 3 -0.39 -16.70 21.90
CA ALA A 3 -1.63 -16.10 22.43
C ALA A 3 -2.63 -17.17 22.93
N VAL A 4 -2.91 -18.17 22.09
CA VAL A 4 -3.81 -19.29 22.41
C VAL A 4 -3.29 -20.12 23.59
N SER A 5 -1.97 -20.29 23.72
CA SER A 5 -1.35 -20.97 24.86
C SER A 5 -1.51 -20.16 26.16
N LEU A 6 -1.26 -18.85 26.12
CA LEU A 6 -1.44 -17.95 27.27
C LEU A 6 -2.90 -17.91 27.75
N SER A 7 -3.86 -17.88 26.83
CA SER A 7 -5.28 -17.94 27.18
C SER A 7 -5.69 -19.28 27.80
N LYS A 8 -5.12 -20.39 27.35
CA LYS A 8 -5.34 -21.72 27.98
C LYS A 8 -4.76 -21.77 29.39
N GLN A 9 -3.57 -21.22 29.60
CA GLN A 9 -2.95 -21.13 30.93
C GLN A 9 -3.76 -20.23 31.87
N ALA A 10 -4.28 -19.10 31.38
CA ALA A 10 -5.14 -18.21 32.15
C ALA A 10 -6.40 -18.93 32.66
N ARG A 11 -7.10 -19.68 31.79
CA ARG A 11 -8.26 -20.49 32.19
C ARG A 11 -7.94 -21.56 33.21
N ALA A 12 -6.75 -22.17 33.13
CA ALA A 12 -6.31 -23.15 34.11
C ALA A 12 -6.04 -22.50 35.48
N ILE A 13 -5.49 -21.28 35.49
CA ILE A 13 -5.30 -20.50 36.71
C ILE A 13 -6.65 -20.13 37.34
N GLU A 14 -7.61 -19.66 36.53
CA GLU A 14 -8.98 -19.35 36.96
C GLU A 14 -9.65 -20.57 37.60
N ALA A 15 -9.59 -21.74 36.95
CA ALA A 15 -10.16 -22.96 37.51
C ALA A 15 -9.50 -23.40 38.83
N THR A 16 -8.20 -23.19 39.00
CA THR A 16 -7.49 -23.49 40.25
C THR A 16 -7.92 -22.54 41.37
N LEU A 17 -8.10 -21.25 41.05
CA LEU A 17 -8.58 -20.23 42.00
C LEU A 17 -10.03 -20.48 42.42
N ASP A 18 -10.92 -20.78 41.47
CA ASP A 18 -12.34 -21.06 41.73
C ASP A 18 -12.54 -22.33 42.56
N GLY A 19 -11.61 -23.28 42.44
CA GLY A 19 -11.66 -24.53 43.18
C GLY A 19 -11.15 -24.45 44.63
N ILE A 20 -10.78 -23.26 45.12
CA ILE A 20 -10.31 -23.03 46.50
C ILE A 20 -11.49 -23.17 47.47
N ASN A 21 -11.34 -24.04 48.47
CA ASN A 21 -12.28 -24.20 49.56
C ASN A 21 -11.54 -24.30 50.91
N PRO A 22 -12.22 -24.15 52.06
CA PRO A 22 -11.57 -24.15 53.37
C PRO A 22 -10.73 -25.39 53.68
N ILE A 23 -11.01 -26.52 53.03
CA ILE A 23 -10.32 -27.81 53.24
C ILE A 23 -9.02 -27.88 52.42
N ASN A 24 -8.94 -27.22 51.26
CA ASN A 24 -7.80 -27.31 50.32
C ASN A 24 -7.07 -25.98 50.07
N ALA A 25 -7.45 -24.91 50.77
CA ALA A 25 -7.03 -23.55 50.49
C ALA A 25 -5.52 -23.34 50.46
N GLY A 26 -4.78 -23.93 51.40
CA GLY A 26 -3.32 -23.82 51.44
C GLY A 26 -2.65 -24.34 50.17
N LYS A 27 -2.98 -25.59 49.81
CA LYS A 27 -2.38 -26.27 48.65
C LYS A 27 -2.76 -25.61 47.32
N LYS A 28 -4.05 -25.26 47.14
CA LYS A 28 -4.50 -24.62 45.89
C LYS A 28 -4.01 -23.19 45.74
N LYS A 29 -3.83 -22.45 46.84
CA LYS A 29 -3.22 -21.12 46.81
C LYS A 29 -1.76 -21.19 46.36
N GLU A 30 -0.98 -22.15 46.86
CA GLU A 30 0.41 -22.36 46.42
C GLU A 30 0.49 -22.77 44.94
N GLU A 31 -0.40 -23.64 44.50
CA GLU A 31 -0.51 -24.06 43.10
C GLU A 31 -0.84 -22.87 42.17
N ALA A 32 -1.86 -22.09 42.51
CA ALA A 32 -2.22 -20.88 41.77
C ALA A 32 -1.06 -19.87 41.73
N LEU A 33 -0.36 -19.66 42.86
CA LEU A 33 0.82 -18.78 42.93
C LEU A 33 1.96 -19.25 42.03
N SER A 34 2.22 -20.56 41.95
CA SER A 34 3.24 -21.15 41.08
C SER A 34 2.89 -20.96 39.60
N MET A 35 1.62 -21.14 39.23
CA MET A 35 1.15 -20.92 37.86
C MET A 35 1.22 -19.44 37.47
N LEU A 36 0.78 -18.53 38.36
CA LEU A 36 0.84 -17.08 38.15
C LEU A 36 2.28 -16.58 37.98
N LYS A 37 3.22 -17.05 38.81
CA LYS A 37 4.65 -16.71 38.69
C LYS A 37 5.25 -17.03 37.32
N LYS A 38 4.77 -18.08 36.65
CA LYS A 38 5.24 -18.48 35.31
C LYS A 38 4.48 -17.75 34.20
N TRP A 39 3.20 -17.47 34.41
CA TRP A 39 2.32 -16.89 33.41
C TRP A 39 2.55 -15.38 33.20
N PHE A 40 2.76 -14.61 34.28
CA PHE A 40 2.93 -13.16 34.20
C PHE A 40 4.09 -12.71 33.28
N PRO A 41 5.32 -13.24 33.39
CA PRO A 41 6.42 -12.84 32.51
C PRO A 41 6.16 -13.15 31.03
N GLN A 42 5.48 -14.27 30.75
CA GLN A 42 5.13 -14.65 29.38
C GLN A 42 4.06 -13.72 28.79
N MET A 43 3.10 -13.29 29.61
CA MET A 43 2.06 -12.35 29.21
C MET A 43 2.61 -10.94 28.98
N GLU A 44 3.51 -10.47 29.84
CA GLU A 44 4.17 -9.16 29.70
C GLU A 44 5.01 -9.10 28.41
N ASN A 45 5.83 -10.13 28.15
CA ASN A 45 6.60 -10.23 26.92
C ASN A 45 5.67 -10.25 25.68
N PHE A 46 4.57 -11.00 25.74
CA PHE A 46 3.59 -11.04 24.65
C PHE A 46 2.92 -9.68 24.41
N SER A 47 2.58 -8.93 25.47
CA SER A 47 2.06 -7.57 25.37
C SER A 47 3.07 -6.62 24.69
N GLY A 48 4.35 -6.71 25.07
CA GLY A 48 5.43 -5.96 24.43
C GLY A 48 5.55 -6.27 22.93
N GLN A 49 5.43 -7.54 22.55
CA GLN A 49 5.42 -7.97 21.15
C GLN A 49 4.20 -7.43 20.39
N LEU A 50 3.00 -7.50 20.98
CA LEU A 50 1.78 -6.95 20.39
C LEU A 50 1.88 -5.45 20.13
N LYS A 51 2.45 -4.69 21.07
CA LYS A 51 2.67 -3.25 20.89
C LYS A 51 3.60 -2.97 19.71
N LYS A 52 4.69 -3.72 19.57
CA LYS A 52 5.61 -3.61 18.42
C LYS A 52 4.91 -3.91 17.10
N TYR A 53 4.19 -5.04 17.01
CA TYR A 53 3.46 -5.40 15.79
C TYR A 53 2.43 -4.33 15.40
N LYS A 54 1.71 -3.76 16.36
CA LYS A 54 0.75 -2.68 16.09
C LYS A 54 1.43 -1.45 15.46
N VAL A 55 2.59 -1.04 16.00
CA VAL A 55 3.35 0.09 15.43
C VAL A 55 3.80 -0.25 14.01
N THR A 56 4.43 -1.41 13.80
CA THR A 56 4.88 -1.82 12.47
C THR A 56 3.73 -1.93 11.46
N ILE A 57 2.57 -2.45 11.85
CA ILE A 57 1.40 -2.52 10.97
C ILE A 57 0.95 -1.10 10.58
N ASN A 58 0.88 -0.17 11.52
CA ASN A 58 0.50 1.21 11.23
C ASN A 58 1.50 1.89 10.28
N ASP A 59 2.81 1.68 10.49
CA ASP A 59 3.86 2.23 9.64
C ASP A 59 3.74 1.67 8.20
N LEU A 60 3.52 0.35 8.06
CA LEU A 60 3.32 -0.30 6.75
C LEU A 60 2.03 0.17 6.05
N LEU A 61 0.94 0.40 6.79
CA LEU A 61 -0.29 0.94 6.22
C LEU A 61 -0.07 2.36 5.67
N ALA A 62 0.62 3.21 6.43
CA ALA A 62 0.96 4.56 5.99
C ALA A 62 1.88 4.55 4.75
N GLU A 63 2.85 3.63 4.70
CA GLU A 63 3.70 3.45 3.52
C GLU A 63 2.90 3.00 2.29
N ASN A 64 1.98 2.04 2.46
CA ASN A 64 1.12 1.58 1.37
C ASN A 64 0.22 2.70 0.83
N GLU A 65 -0.39 3.52 1.68
CA GLU A 65 -1.19 4.68 1.24
C GLU A 65 -0.37 5.64 0.37
N LYS A 66 0.89 5.92 0.77
CA LYS A 66 1.80 6.77 0.00
C LYS A 66 2.17 6.15 -1.35
N LEU A 67 2.42 4.84 -1.37
CA LEU A 67 2.72 4.11 -2.59
C LEU A 67 1.53 4.11 -3.56
N GLU A 68 0.31 3.89 -3.06
CA GLU A 68 -0.91 3.98 -3.86
C GLU A 68 -1.13 5.38 -4.46
N ALA A 69 -0.93 6.43 -3.66
CA ALA A 69 -1.03 7.80 -4.14
C ALA A 69 -0.01 8.10 -5.26
N ARG A 70 1.24 7.63 -5.10
CA ARG A 70 2.28 7.77 -6.12
C ARG A 70 1.98 6.97 -7.38
N ALA A 71 1.46 5.75 -7.24
CA ALA A 71 1.06 4.92 -8.38
C ALA A 71 -0.06 5.60 -9.19
N LYS A 72 -1.11 6.08 -8.51
CA LYS A 72 -2.23 6.81 -9.15
C LYS A 72 -1.76 8.09 -9.85
N ALA A 73 -0.86 8.84 -9.22
CA ALA A 73 -0.27 10.03 -9.86
C ALA A 73 0.55 9.64 -11.09
N SER A 74 1.37 8.60 -11.00
CA SER A 74 2.20 8.12 -12.12
C SER A 74 1.36 7.61 -13.30
N GLU A 75 0.24 6.92 -13.05
CA GLU A 75 -0.68 6.49 -14.10
C GLU A 75 -1.37 7.68 -14.79
N LYS A 76 -1.81 8.67 -14.00
CA LYS A 76 -2.44 9.88 -14.54
C LYS A 76 -1.50 10.66 -15.44
N ASP A 77 -0.24 10.82 -15.03
CA ASP A 77 0.77 11.55 -15.82
C ASP A 77 1.16 10.80 -17.10
N LYS A 78 1.31 9.47 -17.03
CA LYS A 78 1.56 8.63 -18.21
C LYS A 78 0.40 8.70 -19.21
N MET A 79 -0.84 8.57 -18.74
CA MET A 79 -2.01 8.60 -19.61
C MET A 79 -2.19 9.97 -20.28
N LYS A 80 -1.88 11.06 -19.55
CA LYS A 80 -1.88 12.41 -20.13
C LYS A 80 -0.87 12.53 -21.27
N GLY A 81 0.37 12.08 -21.07
CA GLY A 81 1.41 12.11 -22.11
C GLY A 81 1.07 11.26 -23.34
N VAL A 82 0.47 10.08 -23.13
CA VAL A 82 0.01 9.22 -24.24
C VAL A 82 -1.09 9.91 -25.05
N MET A 83 -2.07 10.54 -24.39
CA MET A 83 -3.17 11.23 -25.06
C MET A 83 -2.70 12.46 -25.84
N GLU A 84 -1.80 13.25 -25.27
CA GLU A 84 -1.21 14.42 -25.95
C GLU A 84 -0.43 14.00 -27.20
N ARG A 85 0.34 12.93 -27.11
CA ARG A 85 1.07 12.38 -28.25
C ARG A 85 0.13 11.86 -29.35
N ALA A 86 -0.92 11.13 -28.98
CA ALA A 86 -1.90 10.63 -29.95
C ALA A 86 -2.62 11.79 -30.68
N LYS A 87 -2.90 12.89 -29.97
CA LYS A 87 -3.49 14.10 -30.57
C LYS A 87 -2.54 14.73 -31.59
N LEU A 88 -1.27 14.93 -31.22
CA LEU A 88 -0.25 15.48 -32.13
C LEU A 88 -0.04 14.59 -33.37
N GLU A 89 -0.04 13.27 -33.19
CA GLU A 89 0.10 12.32 -34.28
C GLU A 89 -1.10 12.38 -35.25
N SER A 90 -2.32 12.55 -34.71
CA SER A 90 -3.50 12.80 -35.55
C SER A 90 -3.42 14.13 -36.31
N GLU A 91 -2.91 15.20 -35.69
CA GLU A 91 -2.73 16.49 -36.35
C GLU A 91 -1.67 16.41 -37.47
N LEU A 92 -0.54 15.74 -37.21
CA LEU A 92 0.48 15.48 -38.23
C LEU A 92 -0.07 14.67 -39.39
N HIS A 93 -0.83 13.61 -39.11
CA HIS A 93 -1.45 12.80 -40.16
C HIS A 93 -2.46 13.62 -40.99
N ASN A 94 -3.20 14.53 -40.37
CA ASN A 94 -4.10 15.44 -41.08
C ASN A 94 -3.35 16.42 -41.99
N ILE A 95 -2.26 17.00 -41.51
CA ILE A 95 -1.42 17.91 -42.30
C ILE A 95 -0.77 17.14 -43.46
N GLN A 96 -0.25 15.94 -43.22
CA GLN A 96 0.34 15.11 -44.26
C GLN A 96 -0.67 14.79 -45.36
N ARG A 97 -1.91 14.41 -45.01
CA ARG A 97 -2.99 14.20 -45.99
C ARG A 97 -3.32 15.45 -46.79
N LEU A 98 -3.27 16.63 -46.18
CA LEU A 98 -3.48 17.88 -46.90
C LEU A 98 -2.37 18.09 -47.92
N VAL A 99 -1.10 17.95 -47.49
CA VAL A 99 0.08 18.10 -48.35
C VAL A 99 0.06 17.11 -49.51
N ASP A 100 -0.26 15.85 -49.25
CA ASP A 100 -0.32 14.78 -50.27
C ASP A 100 -1.41 15.01 -51.33
N ARG A 101 -2.45 15.78 -50.99
CA ARG A 101 -3.55 16.14 -51.92
C ARG A 101 -3.24 17.36 -52.76
N ILE A 102 -2.15 18.09 -52.49
CA ILE A 102 -1.79 19.26 -53.29
C ILE A 102 -1.25 18.76 -54.64
N PRO A 103 -1.86 19.15 -55.77
CA PRO A 103 -1.35 18.78 -57.08
C PRO A 103 0.06 19.34 -57.31
N PRO A 104 0.96 18.59 -57.96
CA PRO A 104 2.35 18.98 -58.16
C PRO A 104 2.51 20.28 -58.94
N GLU A 105 1.57 20.61 -59.83
CA GLU A 105 1.50 21.88 -60.57
C GLU A 105 1.29 23.09 -59.64
N VAL A 106 0.45 22.96 -58.61
CA VAL A 106 0.22 24.01 -57.61
C VAL A 106 1.46 24.21 -56.74
N LEU A 107 2.15 23.13 -56.38
CA LEU A 107 3.43 23.20 -55.66
C LEU A 107 4.53 23.85 -56.51
N ALA A 108 4.57 23.57 -57.81
CA ALA A 108 5.53 24.18 -58.73
C ALA A 108 5.28 25.69 -58.92
N GLU A 109 4.02 26.11 -58.99
CA GLU A 109 3.62 27.52 -59.03
C GLU A 109 3.96 28.25 -57.72
N LEU A 110 3.70 27.61 -56.58
CA LEU A 110 4.04 28.14 -55.25
C LEU A 110 5.55 28.36 -55.08
N LYS A 111 6.38 27.40 -55.53
CA LYS A 111 7.85 27.51 -55.50
C LYS A 111 8.43 28.61 -56.40
N ARG A 112 7.68 29.07 -57.41
CA ARG A 112 8.08 30.18 -58.30
C ARG A 112 7.76 31.55 -57.70
N GLN A 113 7.00 31.63 -56.60
CA GLN A 113 6.71 32.89 -55.94
C GLN A 113 7.93 33.39 -55.14
N PRO A 114 8.28 34.69 -55.21
CA PRO A 114 9.47 35.27 -54.56
C PRO A 114 9.43 35.27 -53.01
N ASN A 115 8.35 34.77 -52.40
CA ASN A 115 8.15 34.71 -50.95
C ASN A 115 8.09 33.27 -50.39
N TYR A 116 8.25 32.25 -51.21
CA TYR A 116 8.24 30.86 -50.73
C TYR A 116 9.57 30.54 -50.02
N GLY A 117 9.53 30.36 -48.71
CA GLY A 117 10.70 30.02 -47.87
C GLY A 117 11.30 31.14 -47.04
N LYS A 118 10.60 32.28 -46.81
CA LYS A 118 11.03 33.25 -45.81
C LYS A 118 10.63 32.78 -44.40
N GLU A 119 11.42 31.88 -43.83
CA GLU A 119 11.41 31.61 -42.39
C GLU A 119 11.72 32.91 -41.63
N ARG A 120 10.93 33.21 -40.59
CA ARG A 120 11.24 34.23 -39.57
C ARG A 120 11.82 33.55 -38.35
#